data_AF-A0A103YJL6-F1
#
_entry.id   AF-A0A103YJL6-F1
#
_cell.length_a   1.000
_cell.length_b   1.000
_cell.length_c   1.000
_cell.angle_alpha   90.00
_cell.angle_beta   90.00
_cell.angle_gamma   90.00
#
_symmetry.space_group_name_H-M   'P 1'
#
loop_
_entity.id
_entity.type
_entity.pdbx_description
1 polymer ?
#
loop_
_entity_poly.entity_id
_entity_poly.type
_entity_poly.pdbx_seq_one_letter_code
_entity_poly.pdbx_strand_id
1 'polypeptide(L)'
;MMQYKHERAPFLEVQVRDIWETGKLVMHDIERLKLWEENTFSFAMELAAEANELVKKDKDAYGGKKKPLLHAISNRMNEMGFYRPEAYIRPDPLKHLIKREIHDDDD
;
A
#
# COMPACT_ATOMS: atom_id res chain seq x y z
N MET A 1 36.53 -24.74 -6.74
CA MET A 1 36.49 -23.32 -6.35
C MET A 1 35.04 -22.86 -6.44
N MET A 2 34.43 -22.44 -5.32
CA MET A 2 33.07 -21.88 -5.34
C MET A 2 33.12 -20.52 -6.04
N GLN A 3 32.40 -20.40 -7.16
CA GLN A 3 32.19 -19.10 -7.78
C GLN A 3 31.20 -18.33 -6.91
N TYR A 4 31.72 -17.40 -6.10
CA TYR A 4 30.89 -16.36 -5.50
C TYR A 4 30.35 -15.51 -6.66
N LYS A 5 29.14 -15.83 -7.15
CA LYS A 5 28.35 -14.88 -7.92
C LYS A 5 28.14 -13.67 -7.01
N HIS A 6 28.87 -12.59 -7.24
CA HIS A 6 28.52 -11.31 -6.68
C HIS A 6 27.19 -10.91 -7.33
N GLU A 7 26.08 -11.29 -6.70
CA GLU A 7 24.79 -10.72 -7.03
C GLU A 7 24.92 -9.22 -6.90
N ARG A 8 24.69 -8.51 -8.01
CA ARG A 8 24.78 -7.06 -8.04
C ARG A 8 23.76 -6.54 -7.02
N ALA A 9 24.20 -5.73 -6.07
CA ALA A 9 23.29 -5.04 -5.18
C ALA A 9 22.27 -4.27 -6.04
N PRO A 10 20.96 -4.54 -5.91
CA PRO A 10 19.96 -3.86 -6.71
C PRO A 10 20.03 -2.36 -6.46
N PHE A 11 19.81 -1.56 -7.51
CA PHE A 11 19.69 -0.11 -7.36
C PHE A 11 18.53 0.26 -6.43
N LEU A 12 18.58 1.46 -5.86
CA LEU A 12 17.60 1.91 -4.87
C LEU A 12 16.17 1.86 -5.44
N GLU A 13 16.00 2.24 -6.70
CA GLU A 13 14.73 2.24 -7.41
C GLU A 13 14.15 0.82 -7.56
N VAL A 14 15.00 -0.17 -7.82
CA VAL A 14 14.59 -1.58 -7.95
C VAL A 14 14.19 -2.14 -6.59
N GLN A 15 14.94 -1.80 -5.53
CA GLN A 15 14.59 -2.20 -4.16
C GLN A 15 13.25 -1.59 -3.73
N VAL A 16 13.06 -0.30 -3.98
CA VAL A 16 11.80 0.41 -3.67
C VAL A 16 10.64 -0.22 -4.45
N ARG A 17 10.83 -0.51 -5.73
CA ARG A 17 9.82 -1.21 -6.55
C ARG A 17 9.48 -2.58 -5.99
N ASP A 18 10.48 -3.41 -5.67
CA ASP A 18 10.27 -4.74 -5.11
C ASP A 18 9.51 -4.67 -3.78
N ILE A 19 9.88 -3.74 -2.89
CA ILE A 19 9.20 -3.54 -1.61
C ILE A 19 7.72 -3.15 -1.83
N TRP A 20 7.45 -2.35 -2.85
CA TRP A 20 6.10 -1.90 -3.19
C TRP A 20 5.28 -2.99 -3.88
N GLU A 21 5.88 -3.80 -4.76
CA GLU A 21 5.20 -4.88 -5.51
C GLU A 21 4.95 -6.12 -4.64
N THR A 22 5.89 -6.48 -3.77
CA THR A 22 5.75 -7.62 -2.85
C THR A 22 4.84 -7.33 -1.65
N GLY A 23 4.37 -6.08 -1.48
CA GLY A 23 3.55 -5.68 -0.34
C GLY A 23 4.33 -5.48 0.96
N LYS A 24 5.66 -5.59 0.93
CA LYS A 24 6.55 -5.34 2.09
C LYS A 24 6.42 -3.93 2.63
N LEU A 25 6.03 -2.95 1.82
CA LEU A 25 5.78 -1.58 2.27
C LEU A 25 4.73 -1.51 3.39
N VAL A 26 3.58 -2.16 3.19
CA VAL A 26 2.49 -2.15 4.18
C VAL A 26 2.94 -2.85 5.45
N MET A 27 3.69 -3.95 5.32
CA MET A 27 4.25 -4.68 6.46
C MET A 27 5.20 -3.81 7.28
N HIS A 28 6.12 -3.09 6.63
CA HIS A 28 7.02 -2.16 7.33
C HIS A 28 6.29 -1.00 8.01
N ASP A 29 5.24 -0.48 7.37
CA ASP A 29 4.41 0.57 7.98
C ASP A 29 3.67 0.02 9.22
N ILE A 30 3.12 -1.20 9.18
CA ILE A 30 2.50 -1.85 10.34
C ILE A 30 3.54 -2.08 11.47
N GLU A 31 4.74 -2.55 11.13
CA GLU A 31 5.82 -2.73 12.11
C GLU A 31 6.20 -1.40 12.77
N ARG A 32 6.26 -0.32 11.97
CA ARG A 32 6.51 1.03 12.49
C ARG A 32 5.40 1.50 13.43
N LEU A 33 4.14 1.32 13.04
CA LEU A 33 2.99 1.68 13.89
C LEU A 33 3.02 0.89 15.21
N LYS A 34 3.34 -0.39 15.16
CA LYS A 34 3.49 -1.23 16.37
C LYS A 34 4.61 -0.79 17.29
N LEU A 35 5.69 -0.21 16.76
CA LEU A 35 6.80 0.32 17.57
C LEU A 35 6.44 1.65 18.24
N TRP A 36 5.54 2.43 17.63
CA TRP A 36 5.05 3.70 18.16
C TRP A 36 3.98 3.53 19.24
N GLU A 37 3.24 2.42 19.19
CA GLU A 37 2.16 2.12 20.13
C GLU A 37 2.66 1.33 21.34
N GLU A 38 2.25 1.75 22.53
CA GLU A 38 2.61 1.05 23.78
C GLU A 38 1.86 -0.28 23.92
N ASN A 39 0.64 -0.37 23.34
CA ASN A 39 -0.21 -1.54 23.41
C ASN A 39 -0.71 -1.98 22.03
N THR A 40 -0.17 -3.11 21.56
CA THR A 40 -0.51 -3.68 20.25
C THR A 40 -1.97 -4.14 20.13
N PHE A 41 -2.63 -4.50 21.24
CA PHE A 41 -4.04 -4.89 21.23
C PHE A 41 -4.96 -3.66 21.11
N SER A 42 -4.66 -2.59 21.84
CA SER A 42 -5.41 -1.32 21.71
C SER A 42 -5.31 -0.80 20.28
N PHE A 43 -4.09 -0.78 19.73
CA PHE A 43 -3.84 -0.43 18.34
C PHE A 43 -4.72 -1.21 17.36
N ALA A 44 -4.77 -2.54 17.49
CA ALA A 44 -5.57 -3.39 16.60
C ALA A 44 -7.07 -3.10 16.73
N MET A 45 -7.56 -2.84 17.95
CA MET A 45 -8.97 -2.53 18.20
C MET A 45 -9.37 -1.18 17.63
N GLU A 46 -8.55 -0.15 17.82
CA GLU A 46 -8.80 1.18 17.27
C GLU A 46 -8.73 1.18 15.74
N LEU A 47 -7.76 0.47 15.16
CA LEU A 47 -7.65 0.31 13.72
C LEU A 47 -8.89 -0.39 13.13
N ALA A 48 -9.39 -1.42 13.82
CA ALA A 48 -10.62 -2.10 13.43
C ALA A 48 -11.85 -1.19 13.57
N ALA A 49 -11.91 -0.37 14.63
CA ALA A 49 -12.97 0.62 14.81
C ALA A 49 -12.97 1.66 13.69
N GLU A 50 -11.81 2.23 13.36
CA GLU A 50 -11.66 3.19 12.25
C GLU A 50 -12.07 2.56 10.92
N ALA A 51 -11.61 1.33 10.64
CA ALA A 51 -11.98 0.61 9.43
C ALA A 51 -13.51 0.39 9.34
N ASN A 52 -14.18 0.09 10.45
CA ASN A 52 -15.64 -0.06 10.48
C ASN A 52 -16.36 1.27 10.22
N GLU A 53 -15.87 2.37 10.77
CA GLU A 53 -16.45 3.70 10.50
C GLU A 53 -16.30 4.10 9.02
N LEU A 54 -15.16 3.78 8.40
CA LEU A 54 -14.97 3.97 6.96
C LEU A 54 -15.98 3.17 6.13
N VAL A 55 -16.22 1.90 6.49
CA VAL A 55 -17.23 1.05 5.81
C VAL A 55 -18.65 1.58 6.00
N LYS A 56 -18.98 2.06 7.20
CA LYS A 56 -20.30 2.68 7.47
C LYS A 56 -20.51 3.95 6.63
N LYS A 57 -19.45 4.74 6.44
CA LYS A 57 -19.49 5.99 5.68
C LYS A 57 -19.68 5.76 4.19
N ASP A 58 -18.98 4.78 3.61
CA ASP A 58 -19.02 4.51 2.17
C ASP A 58 -18.97 3.01 1.85
N LYS A 59 -20.11 2.34 2.04
CA LYS A 59 -20.21 0.89 1.90
C LYS A 59 -19.87 0.40 0.49
N ASP A 60 -20.21 1.19 -0.53
CA ASP A 60 -20.01 0.82 -1.94
C ASP A 60 -18.54 0.92 -2.36
N ALA A 61 -17.80 1.92 -1.85
CA ALA A 61 -16.37 2.04 -2.14
C ALA A 61 -15.53 0.91 -1.50
N TYR A 62 -15.88 0.51 -0.28
CA TYR A 62 -15.14 -0.52 0.47
C TYR A 62 -15.62 -1.95 0.22
N GLY A 63 -16.72 -2.13 -0.52
CA GLY A 63 -17.18 -3.44 -1.00
C GLY A 63 -16.40 -4.00 -2.20
N GLY A 64 -15.47 -3.22 -2.77
CA GLY A 64 -14.73 -3.59 -3.97
C GLY A 64 -13.23 -3.28 -3.90
N LYS A 65 -12.82 -2.15 -4.50
CA LYS A 65 -11.40 -1.84 -4.76
C LYS A 65 -10.61 -1.37 -3.53
N LYS A 66 -11.26 -0.67 -2.59
CA LYS A 66 -10.60 -0.12 -1.41
C LYS A 66 -10.72 -1.10 -0.25
N LYS A 67 -9.61 -1.45 0.39
CA LYS A 67 -9.65 -2.20 1.65
C LYS A 67 -9.71 -1.22 2.83
N PRO A 68 -10.74 -1.27 3.68
CA PRO A 68 -10.93 -0.29 4.76
C PRO A 68 -9.80 -0.33 5.80
N LEU A 69 -9.30 -1.51 6.14
CA LEU A 69 -8.12 -1.67 7.01
C LEU A 69 -6.86 -1.02 6.43
N LEU A 70 -6.62 -1.20 5.12
CA LEU A 70 -5.48 -0.56 4.46
C LEU A 70 -5.63 0.96 4.41
N HIS A 71 -6.87 1.45 4.30
CA HIS A 71 -7.16 2.87 4.37
C HIS A 71 -6.82 3.42 5.77
N ALA A 72 -7.31 2.78 6.83
CA ALA A 72 -7.01 3.20 8.20
C ALA A 72 -5.49 3.23 8.49
N ILE A 73 -4.75 2.23 8.02
CA ILE A 73 -3.29 2.23 8.12
C ILE A 73 -2.68 3.42 7.35
N SER A 74 -3.15 3.68 6.13
CA SER A 74 -2.66 4.80 5.33
C SER A 74 -2.92 6.16 5.99
N ASN A 75 -4.07 6.34 6.66
CA ASN A 75 -4.39 7.55 7.41
C ASN A 75 -3.40 7.76 8.56
N ARG A 76 -3.20 6.74 9.40
CA ARG A 76 -2.26 6.82 10.52
C ARG A 76 -0.83 7.11 10.07
N MET A 77 -0.39 6.49 8.96
CA MET A 77 0.93 6.79 8.39
C MET A 77 1.03 8.22 7.88
N ASN A 78 -0.02 8.74 7.24
CA ASN A 78 -0.10 10.13 6.79
C ASN A 78 -0.06 11.12 7.97
N GLU A 79 -0.74 10.81 9.07
CA GLU A 79 -0.72 11.60 10.31
C GLU A 79 0.67 11.65 10.94
N MET A 80 1.44 10.56 10.85
CA MET A 80 2.86 10.53 11.24
C MET A 80 3.80 11.25 10.27
N GLY A 81 3.28 11.85 9.19
CA GLY A 81 4.05 12.56 8.18
C GLY A 81 4.64 11.68 7.07
N PHE A 82 4.31 10.39 7.04
CA PHE A 82 4.71 9.50 5.94
C PHE A 82 3.61 9.45 4.88
N TYR A 83 3.81 10.18 3.78
CA TYR A 83 2.83 10.17 2.69
C TYR A 83 2.61 8.75 2.15
N ARG A 84 1.35 8.31 2.21
CA ARG A 84 0.84 7.05 1.66
C ARG A 84 -0.43 7.31 0.85
N PRO A 85 -0.53 6.72 -0.35
CA PRO A 85 -1.74 6.82 -1.16
C PRO A 85 -2.91 6.15 -0.44
N GLU A 86 -4.11 6.67 -0.68
CA GLU A 86 -5.34 6.23 -0.02
C GLU A 86 -5.52 4.72 -0.13
N ALA A 87 -5.58 4.04 1.03
CA ALA A 87 -5.71 2.59 1.12
C ALA A 87 -4.66 1.78 0.35
N TYR A 88 -3.47 2.35 0.14
CA TYR A 88 -2.41 1.77 -0.68
C TYR A 88 -2.85 1.47 -2.13
N ILE A 89 -3.91 2.14 -2.60
CA ILE A 89 -4.42 1.98 -3.95
C ILE A 89 -3.40 2.61 -4.88
N ARG A 90 -2.83 1.80 -5.76
CA ARG A 90 -2.08 2.32 -6.89
C ARG A 90 -3.01 2.51 -8.09
N PRO A 91 -2.88 3.62 -8.83
CA PRO A 91 -3.35 3.63 -10.20
C PRO A 91 -2.63 2.50 -10.94
N ASP A 92 -3.38 1.67 -11.66
CA ASP A 92 -2.82 0.59 -12.46
C ASP A 92 -1.70 1.17 -13.36
N PRO A 93 -0.44 0.72 -13.20
CA PRO A 93 0.68 1.26 -13.93
C PRO A 93 0.52 1.07 -15.44
N LEU A 94 -0.31 0.13 -15.90
CA LEU A 94 -0.59 -0.12 -17.32
C LEU A 94 -1.83 0.62 -17.84
N LYS A 95 -2.58 1.33 -16.98
CA LYS A 95 -3.83 2.01 -17.38
C LYS A 95 -3.64 3.02 -18.51
N HIS A 96 -2.44 3.58 -18.65
CA HIS A 96 -2.08 4.51 -19.71
C HIS A 96 -1.67 3.82 -21.03
N LEU A 97 -1.35 2.52 -20.98
CA LEU A 97 -1.07 1.70 -22.15
C LEU A 97 -2.37 1.14 -22.74
N ILE A 98 -3.28 0.68 -21.87
CA ILE A 98 -4.63 0.21 -22.28
C ILE A 98 -5.45 1.35 -22.91
N LYS A 99 -5.26 2.60 -22.46
CA LYS A 99 -5.90 3.78 -23.09
C LYS A 99 -5.42 4.08 -24.51
N ARG A 100 -4.22 3.63 -24.88
CA ARG A 100 -3.64 3.88 -26.20
C ARG A 100 -4.26 2.95 -27.25
N GLU A 101 -4.54 1.71 -26.88
CA GLU A 101 -5.15 0.71 -27.78
C GLU A 101 -6.60 1.01 -28.17
N ILE A 102 -7.33 1.87 -27.43
CA ILE A 102 -8.75 2.14 -27.71
C ILE A 102 -8.94 3.36 -28.63
N HIS A 103 -7.91 4.18 -28.85
CA HIS A 103 -8.03 5.42 -29.62
C HIS A 103 -7.44 5.36 -31.04
N ASP A 104 -6.83 4.24 -31.42
CA ASP A 104 -6.21 4.04 -32.74
C ASP A 104 -7.14 3.29 -33.74
N ASP A 105 -8.40 3.03 -33.37
CA ASP A 105 -9.40 2.35 -34.23
C ASP A 105 -10.43 3.30 -34.88
N ASP A 106 -10.35 4.61 -34.62
CA ASP A 106 -11.22 5.64 -35.22
C ASP A 106 -10.40 6.64 -36.07
N ASP A 107 -9.87 6.19 -37.20
CA ASP A 107 -9.44 7.04 -38.34
C ASP A 107 -9.72 6.34 -39.69
#